data_AF-T0ZM01-F1
#
_entry.id   AF-T0ZM01-F1
#
_cell.length_a   1.000
_cell.length_b   1.000
_cell.length_c   1.000
_cell.angle_alpha   90.00
_cell.angle_beta   90.00
_cell.angle_gamma   90.00
#
_symmetry.space_group_name_H-M   'P 1'
#
loop_
_entity.id
_entity.type
_entity.pdbx_description
1 polymer ?
#
loop_
_entity_poly.entity_id
_entity_poly.type
_entity_poly.pdbx_seq_one_letter_code
_entity_poly.pdbx_strand_id
1 'polypeptide(L)'
;TRAPRPGESEGCHYHFVARAEFSARVTAGDFLEHAEVHGNGYGTARAPIMQALAAGRDMILEIDWQGARQVRASMPEAVSAFILPPSRVELERRLRAR
;
A
#
# COMPACT_ATOMS: atom_id res chain seq x y z
N THR A 1 1.50 0.63 -11.07
CA THR A 1 1.31 0.86 -12.53
C THR A 1 1.95 2.13 -13.05
N ARG A 2 2.38 3.07 -12.18
CA ARG A 2 3.20 4.21 -12.61
C ARG A 2 4.50 3.69 -13.24
N ALA A 3 5.00 4.37 -14.27
CA ALA A 3 6.33 4.10 -14.80
C ALA A 3 7.44 4.42 -13.77
N PRO A 4 8.55 3.66 -13.74
CA PRO A 4 9.67 3.97 -12.85
C PRO A 4 10.22 5.38 -13.08
N ARG A 5 10.52 6.09 -12.00
CA ARG A 5 11.24 7.38 -12.04
C ARG A 5 12.74 7.13 -12.20
N PRO A 6 13.52 8.13 -12.66
CA PRO A 6 14.98 8.07 -12.62
C PRO A 6 15.47 7.71 -11.22
N GLY A 7 16.29 6.67 -11.11
CA GLY A 7 16.84 6.17 -9.84
C GLY A 7 16.02 5.07 -9.16
N GLU A 8 14.80 4.77 -9.62
CA GLU A 8 14.03 3.64 -9.12
C GLU A 8 14.40 2.35 -9.88
N SER A 9 14.42 1.24 -9.13
CA SER A 9 14.78 -0.10 -9.63
C SER A 9 13.68 -1.11 -9.33
N GLU A 10 13.37 -1.97 -10.32
CA GLU A 10 12.41 -3.08 -10.24
C GLU A 10 12.73 -4.01 -9.07
N GLY A 11 11.70 -4.41 -8.31
CA GLY A 11 11.79 -5.30 -7.15
C GLY A 11 12.50 -4.72 -5.93
N CYS A 12 13.13 -3.55 -6.05
CA CYS A 12 13.73 -2.84 -4.92
C CYS A 12 12.81 -1.73 -4.41
N HIS A 13 12.31 -0.88 -5.30
CA HIS A 13 11.41 0.22 -4.93
C HIS A 13 9.95 -0.19 -5.12
N TYR A 14 9.64 -0.74 -6.29
CA TYR A 14 8.33 -1.26 -6.65
C TYR A 14 8.46 -2.43 -7.60
N HIS A 15 7.38 -3.20 -7.71
CA HIS A 15 7.14 -4.04 -8.87
C HIS A 15 6.34 -3.23 -9.90
N PHE A 16 7.00 -2.84 -10.99
CA PHE A 16 6.43 -1.98 -12.02
C PHE A 16 5.64 -2.80 -13.04
N VAL A 17 4.37 -3.00 -12.75
CA VAL A 17 3.44 -3.76 -13.61
C VAL A 17 2.58 -2.87 -14.49
N ALA A 18 2.16 -3.40 -15.64
CA ALA A 18 1.20 -2.72 -16.52
C ALA A 18 -0.18 -2.60 -15.84
N ARG A 19 -0.98 -1.62 -16.28
CA ARG A 19 -2.32 -1.38 -15.73
C ARG A 19 -3.25 -2.59 -15.87
N ALA A 20 -3.23 -3.25 -17.03
CA ALA A 20 -4.05 -4.43 -17.29
C ALA A 20 -3.69 -5.59 -16.34
N GLU A 21 -2.40 -5.82 -16.14
CA GLU A 21 -1.89 -6.84 -15.21
C GLU A 21 -2.30 -6.52 -13.77
N PHE A 22 -2.12 -5.27 -13.33
CA PHE A 22 -2.54 -4.84 -12.01
C PHE A 22 -4.04 -5.08 -11.76
N SER A 23 -4.90 -4.71 -12.72
CA SER A 23 -6.34 -4.96 -12.63
C SER A 23 -6.66 -6.46 -12.54
N ALA A 24 -6.00 -7.30 -13.33
CA ALA A 24 -6.18 -8.75 -13.26
C ALA A 24 -5.81 -9.30 -11.88
N ARG A 25 -4.70 -8.83 -11.30
CA ARG A 25 -4.23 -9.22 -9.96
C ARG A 25 -5.15 -8.73 -8.83
N VAL A 26 -5.76 -7.54 -8.99
CA VAL A 26 -6.82 -7.06 -8.10
C VAL A 26 -8.02 -8.01 -8.12
N THR A 27 -8.50 -8.38 -9.31
CA THR A 27 -9.62 -9.33 -9.44
C THR A 27 -9.28 -10.71 -8.89
N ALA A 28 -8.03 -11.15 -9.01
CA ALA A 28 -7.55 -12.42 -8.45
C ALA A 28 -7.39 -12.41 -6.92
N GLY A 29 -7.45 -11.25 -6.25
CA GLY A 29 -7.24 -11.14 -4.81
C GLY A 29 -5.77 -11.22 -4.38
N ASP A 30 -4.84 -10.96 -5.29
CA ASP A 30 -3.39 -11.08 -5.05
C ASP A 30 -2.84 -10.02 -4.09
N PHE A 31 -3.60 -8.96 -3.85
CA PHE A 31 -3.21 -7.85 -2.98
C PHE A 31 -3.84 -8.01 -1.60
N LEU A 32 -3.06 -7.66 -0.57
CA LEU A 32 -3.60 -7.46 0.77
C LEU A 32 -4.39 -6.15 0.83
N GLU A 33 -3.88 -5.12 0.18
CA GLU A 33 -4.56 -3.86 -0.04
C GLU A 33 -4.14 -3.26 -1.39
N HIS A 34 -5.02 -2.46 -1.99
CA HIS A 34 -4.70 -1.70 -3.18
C HIS A 34 -5.45 -0.36 -3.24
N ALA A 35 -4.88 0.60 -3.95
CA ALA A 35 -5.48 1.92 -4.15
C ALA A 35 -5.14 2.49 -5.52
N GLU A 36 -5.95 3.45 -5.96
CA GLU A 36 -5.64 4.28 -7.12
C GLU A 36 -5.31 5.69 -6.69
N VAL A 37 -4.10 6.14 -7.03
CA VAL A 37 -3.58 7.46 -6.66
C VAL A 37 -3.07 8.15 -7.91
N HIS A 38 -3.65 9.31 -8.23
CA HIS A 38 -3.35 10.09 -9.43
C HIS A 38 -3.39 9.24 -10.72
N GLY A 39 -4.44 8.42 -10.88
CA GLY A 39 -4.65 7.57 -12.06
C GLY A 39 -3.75 6.32 -12.14
N ASN A 40 -2.93 6.06 -11.13
CA ASN A 40 -2.03 4.92 -11.07
C ASN A 40 -2.45 3.96 -9.96
N GLY A 41 -2.44 2.66 -10.24
CA GLY A 41 -2.66 1.59 -9.27
C GLY A 41 -1.41 1.30 -8.46
N TYR A 42 -1.60 1.18 -7.14
CA TYR A 42 -0.62 0.75 -6.15
C TYR A 42 -1.24 -0.34 -5.29
N GLY A 43 -0.44 -1.28 -4.84
CA GLY A 43 -0.94 -2.31 -3.93
C GLY A 43 0.18 -3.14 -3.34
N THR A 44 -0.10 -3.65 -2.15
CA THR A 44 0.82 -4.50 -1.40
C THR A 44 0.50 -5.97 -1.65
N ALA A 45 1.44 -6.71 -2.22
CA ALA A 45 1.24 -8.12 -2.56
C ALA A 45 1.01 -8.96 -1.30
N ARG A 46 -0.01 -9.82 -1.32
CA ARG A 46 -0.38 -10.68 -0.19
C ARG A 46 0.66 -11.77 0.07
N ALA A 47 1.17 -12.41 -0.99
CA ALA A 47 2.00 -13.60 -0.87
C ALA A 47 3.29 -13.40 -0.02
N PRO A 48 4.10 -12.34 -0.24
CA PRO A 48 5.30 -12.11 0.56
C PRO A 48 4.99 -11.85 2.04
N ILE A 49 3.87 -11.18 2.34
CA ILE A 49 3.42 -10.94 3.72
C ILE A 49 3.08 -12.25 4.40
N MET A 50 2.26 -13.08 3.76
CA MET A 50 1.86 -14.37 4.32
C MET A 50 3.08 -15.28 4.56
N GLN A 51 4.07 -15.25 3.65
CA GLN A 51 5.32 -15.98 3.82
C GLN A 51 6.16 -15.45 5.00
N ALA A 52 6.21 -14.13 5.20
CA ALA A 52 6.92 -13.53 6.32
C ALA A 52 6.27 -13.91 7.67
N LEU A 53 4.94 -13.80 7.75
CA LEU A 53 4.17 -14.18 8.92
C LEU A 53 4.29 -15.67 9.24
N ALA A 54 4.21 -16.54 8.23
CA ALA A 54 4.40 -17.98 8.41
C ALA A 54 5.83 -18.34 8.90
N ALA A 55 6.82 -17.50 8.60
CA ALA A 55 8.18 -17.61 9.12
C ALA A 55 8.36 -16.99 10.52
N GLY A 56 7.29 -16.58 11.19
CA GLY A 56 7.32 -15.97 12.52
C GLY A 56 7.88 -14.55 12.55
N ARG A 57 7.85 -13.84 11.42
CA ARG A 57 8.31 -12.44 11.32
C ARG A 57 7.13 -11.49 11.26
N ASP A 58 7.21 -10.42 12.03
CA ASP A 58 6.25 -9.32 11.95
C ASP A 58 6.48 -8.47 10.70
N MET A 59 5.38 -7.91 10.19
CA MET A 59 5.38 -7.03 9.03
C MET A 59 4.82 -5.66 9.43
N ILE A 60 5.56 -4.60 9.09
CA ILE A 60 5.08 -3.23 9.23
C ILE A 60 4.56 -2.75 7.87
N LEU A 61 3.30 -2.32 7.85
CA LEU A 61 2.66 -1.75 6.68
C LEU A 61 2.53 -0.24 6.85
N GLU A 62 3.22 0.52 6.00
CA GLU A 62 3.04 1.96 5.87
C GLU A 62 2.05 2.24 4.73
N ILE A 63 0.77 2.35 5.09
CA ILE A 63 -0.34 2.48 4.14
C ILE A 63 -1.28 3.62 4.54
N ASP A 64 -2.04 4.12 3.58
CA ASP A 64 -3.05 5.14 3.84
C ASP A 64 -4.32 4.56 4.50
N TRP A 65 -5.30 5.43 4.77
CA TRP A 65 -6.54 5.04 5.43
C TRP A 65 -7.39 4.04 4.61
N GLN A 66 -7.31 4.09 3.26
CA GLN A 66 -8.06 3.18 2.38
C GLN A 66 -7.44 1.79 2.44
N GLY A 67 -6.11 1.70 2.38
CA GLY A 67 -5.38 0.45 2.56
C GLY A 67 -5.62 -0.13 3.94
N ALA A 68 -5.48 0.67 5.00
CA ALA A 68 -5.71 0.22 6.38
C ALA A 68 -7.14 -0.30 6.61
N ARG A 69 -8.14 0.24 5.90
CA ARG A 69 -9.51 -0.30 5.94
C ARG A 69 -9.62 -1.68 5.30
N GLN A 70 -8.94 -1.92 4.17
CA GLN A 70 -8.90 -3.24 3.50
C GLN A 70 -8.17 -4.29 4.34
N VAL A 71 -7.04 -3.90 4.96
CA VAL A 71 -6.29 -4.80 5.85
C VAL A 71 -7.15 -5.23 7.04
N ARG A 72 -7.78 -4.28 7.74
CA ARG A 72 -8.67 -4.61 8.88
C ARG A 72 -9.82 -5.53 8.51
N ALA A 73 -10.34 -5.44 7.28
CA ALA A 73 -11.40 -6.31 6.82
C ALA A 73 -10.91 -7.73 6.47
N SER A 74 -9.70 -7.86 5.94
CA SER A 74 -9.15 -9.14 5.47
C SER A 74 -8.23 -9.85 6.48
N MET A 75 -7.72 -9.12 7.49
CA MET A 75 -6.88 -9.60 8.58
C MET A 75 -7.31 -8.91 9.89
N PRO A 76 -8.42 -9.33 10.51
CA PRO A 76 -8.93 -8.73 11.75
C PRO A 76 -7.95 -8.79 12.94
N GLU A 77 -6.99 -9.71 12.89
CA GLU A 77 -5.91 -9.89 13.86
C GLU A 77 -4.80 -8.83 13.75
N ALA A 78 -4.76 -8.05 12.66
CA ALA A 78 -3.74 -7.06 12.43
C ALA A 78 -3.83 -5.90 13.45
N VAL A 79 -2.71 -5.59 14.10
CA VAL A 79 -2.61 -4.41 14.97
C VAL A 79 -2.56 -3.15 14.11
N SER A 80 -3.46 -2.21 14.39
CA SER A 80 -3.58 -0.96 13.65
C SER A 80 -3.17 0.25 14.51
N ALA A 81 -2.32 1.11 13.95
CA ALA A 81 -1.99 2.42 14.53
C ALA A 81 -2.31 3.52 13.51
N PHE A 82 -3.09 4.52 13.91
CA PHE A 82 -3.42 5.67 13.07
C PHE A 82 -2.73 6.93 13.59
N ILE A 83 -1.90 7.54 12.75
CA ILE A 83 -1.14 8.75 13.11
C ILE A 83 -1.95 9.97 12.71
N LEU A 84 -2.52 10.65 13.71
CA LEU A 84 -3.25 11.89 13.51
C LEU A 84 -2.29 13.09 13.41
N PRO A 85 -2.57 14.06 12.53
CA PRO A 85 -1.92 15.37 12.63
C PRO A 85 -2.38 16.07 13.92
N PRO A 86 -1.57 16.98 14.48
CA PRO A 86 -1.93 17.69 15.72
C PRO A 86 -3.17 18.58 15.55
N SER A 87 -3.47 19.01 14.32
CA SER A 87 -4.71 19.71 13.98
C SER A 87 -5.01 19.62 12.47
N ARG A 88 -6.24 19.96 12.08
CA ARG A 88 -6.63 20.09 10.66
C ARG A 88 -5.85 21.21 9.96
N VAL A 89 -5.61 22.31 10.67
CA VAL A 89 -4.83 23.46 10.15
C VAL A 89 -3.40 23.01 9.80
N GLU A 90 -2.77 22.22 10.67
CA GLU A 90 -1.41 21.72 10.41
C GLU A 90 -1.38 20.70 9.28
N LEU A 91 -2.41 19.85 9.15
CA LEU A 91 -2.54 18.95 8.01
C LEU A 91 -2.60 19.73 6.69
N GLU A 92 -3.47 20.74 6.61
CA GLU A 92 -3.61 21.57 5.42
C GLU A 92 -2.30 22.30 5.07
N ARG A 93 -1.64 22.89 6.08
CA ARG A 93 -0.36 23.57 5.90
C ARG A 93 0.70 22.65 5.28
N ARG A 94 0.80 21.39 5.76
CA ARG A 94 1.75 20.39 5.22
C ARG A 94 1.40 19.93 3.81
N LEU A 95 0.11 19.81 3.48
CA LEU A 95 -0.32 19.42 2.14
C LEU A 95 -0.05 20.50 1.09
N ARG A 96 -0.17 21.78 1.46
CA ARG A 96 0.09 22.92 0.56
C ARG A 96 1.57 23.20 0.32
N ALA A 97 2.47 22.72 1.18
CA ALA A 97 3.91 22.98 1.11
C ALA A 97 4.69 21.92 0.30
N ARG A 98 4.01 20.94 -0.29
CA ARG A 98 4.59 19.90 -1.16
C ARG A 98 4.45 20.27 -2.63
#